data_AF-A0A521I720-F1
#
_entry.id   AF-A0A521I720-F1
#
_cell.length_a   1.000
_cell.length_b   1.000
_cell.length_c   1.000
_cell.angle_alpha   90.00
_cell.angle_beta   90.00
_cell.angle_gamma   90.00
#
_symmetry.space_group_name_H-M   'P 1'
#
loop_
_entity.id
_entity.type
_entity.pdbx_description
1 polymer ?
#
loop_
_entity_poly.entity_id
_entity_poly.type
_entity_poly.pdbx_seq_one_letter_code
_entity_poly.pdbx_strand_id
1 'polypeptide(L)'
;MKRPPSIEKNWRNVYLVKVQTLKMQALKMQHSEIQEQIPFFAIGGLSAQESARVAEHLAVCPSCRALLNEYQFVADELLEQVPPQTAPARVAVRLQNIVEADAKRSGASTRAEAAEKRPRFWDQRIVMPRWVFALGLLTLLLLFGGAAALAFQTRQSTQTSQEMLRLLNANDIRFVTLTSPDAKASAGGYICIQNDNSTALLWLRNMEPLNPEYVYQVWLRDGTTRDNGGTFRADNDGRAIGVVQAPRPLNEYQEIGITVEPVGGSAAPTTPRVIGGQLE
;
A
#
# COMPACT_ATOMS: atom_id res chain seq x y z
N MET A 1 -44.97 62.35 -1.86
CA MET A 1 -43.90 62.13 -0.85
C MET A 1 -43.65 60.63 -0.71
N LYS A 2 -42.54 60.11 -1.25
CA LYS A 2 -42.11 58.70 -1.07
C LYS A 2 -41.03 58.67 0.01
N ARG A 3 -41.23 57.87 1.08
CA ARG A 3 -40.20 57.54 2.08
C ARG A 3 -39.14 56.61 1.45
N PRO A 4 -37.85 56.72 1.80
CA PRO A 4 -36.84 55.76 1.38
C PRO A 4 -36.94 54.47 2.22
N PRO A 5 -36.54 53.30 1.68
CA PRO A 5 -36.55 52.04 2.42
C PRO A 5 -35.30 51.88 3.31
N SER A 6 -35.53 51.17 4.42
CA SER A 6 -34.67 50.93 5.59
C SER A 6 -33.41 50.10 5.33
N ILE A 7 -32.24 50.61 5.77
CA ILE A 7 -30.90 49.95 5.74
C ILE A 7 -30.66 49.10 7.02
N GLU A 8 -31.64 48.35 7.51
CA GLU A 8 -31.50 47.61 8.79
C GLU A 8 -31.37 46.08 8.65
N LYS A 9 -31.55 45.52 7.46
CA LYS A 9 -31.63 44.05 7.30
C LYS A 9 -30.33 43.29 7.04
N ASN A 10 -29.18 43.96 6.92
CA ASN A 10 -27.94 43.29 6.46
C ASN A 10 -26.97 42.88 7.57
N TRP A 11 -27.09 43.41 8.80
CA TRP A 11 -26.09 43.17 9.85
C TRP A 11 -26.16 41.76 10.45
N ARG A 12 -27.35 41.20 10.65
CA ARG A 12 -27.54 39.86 11.24
C ARG A 12 -26.90 38.72 10.41
N ASN A 13 -26.95 38.82 9.08
CA ASN A 13 -26.32 37.82 8.21
C ASN A 13 -24.79 37.89 8.24
N VAL A 14 -24.22 39.09 8.31
CA VAL A 14 -22.77 39.28 8.42
C VAL A 14 -22.25 38.75 9.76
N TYR A 15 -22.96 38.97 10.87
CA TYR A 15 -22.59 38.42 12.17
C TYR A 15 -22.70 36.88 12.24
N LEU A 16 -23.75 36.29 11.68
CA LEU A 16 -23.92 34.83 11.67
C LEU A 16 -22.85 34.12 10.83
N VAL A 17 -22.51 34.66 9.65
CA VAL A 17 -21.44 34.13 8.80
C VAL A 17 -20.08 34.26 9.49
N LYS A 18 -19.81 35.40 10.16
CA LYS A 18 -18.55 35.63 10.88
C LYS A 18 -18.39 34.72 12.10
N VAL A 19 -19.47 34.42 12.82
CA VAL A 19 -19.45 33.47 13.95
C VAL A 19 -19.29 32.02 13.46
N GLN A 20 -19.90 31.65 12.34
CA GLN A 20 -19.72 30.33 11.73
C GLN A 20 -18.29 30.12 11.19
N THR A 21 -17.70 31.13 10.54
CA THR A 21 -16.30 31.05 10.07
C THR A 21 -15.30 31.01 11.23
N LEU A 22 -15.54 31.74 12.32
CA LEU A 22 -14.70 31.65 13.53
C LEU A 22 -14.80 30.27 14.20
N LYS A 23 -16.00 29.68 14.29
CA LYS A 23 -16.16 28.29 14.80
C LYS A 23 -15.47 27.26 13.90
N MET A 24 -15.56 27.42 12.58
CA MET A 24 -14.86 26.53 11.65
C MET A 24 -13.34 26.70 11.70
N GLN A 25 -12.82 27.92 11.87
CA GLN A 25 -11.39 28.18 12.06
C GLN A 25 -10.88 27.60 13.39
N ALA A 26 -11.66 27.71 14.48
CA ALA A 26 -11.30 27.13 15.78
C ALA A 26 -11.29 25.59 15.75
N LEU A 27 -12.26 24.95 15.08
CA LEU A 27 -12.26 23.50 14.85
C LEU A 27 -11.08 23.05 13.97
N LYS A 28 -10.71 23.85 12.97
CA LYS A 28 -9.60 23.55 12.06
C LYS A 28 -8.24 23.73 12.73
N MET A 29 -8.10 24.70 13.65
CA MET A 29 -6.91 24.86 14.50
C MET A 29 -6.74 23.68 15.46
N GLN A 30 -7.81 23.22 16.12
CA GLN A 30 -7.74 22.02 16.97
C GLN A 30 -7.40 20.76 16.17
N HIS A 31 -7.94 20.61 14.95
CA HIS A 31 -7.63 19.46 14.10
C HIS A 31 -6.14 19.40 13.72
N SER A 32 -5.55 20.53 13.32
CA SER A 32 -4.12 20.63 12.98
C SER A 32 -3.22 20.30 14.17
N GLU A 33 -3.54 20.85 15.34
CA GLU A 33 -2.76 20.61 16.56
C GLU A 33 -2.81 19.14 16.99
N ILE A 34 -3.97 18.49 16.86
CA ILE A 34 -4.08 17.05 17.10
C ILE A 34 -3.29 16.24 16.07
N GLN A 35 -3.28 16.64 14.79
CA GLN A 35 -2.48 15.95 13.76
C GLN A 35 -0.98 15.95 14.10
N GLU A 36 -0.46 17.05 14.64
CA GLU A 36 0.94 17.14 15.09
C GLU A 36 1.26 16.25 16.30
N GLN A 37 0.26 15.93 17.12
CA GLN A 37 0.41 15.08 18.30
C GLN A 37 0.27 13.58 17.99
N ILE A 38 -0.33 13.20 16.86
CA ILE A 38 -0.54 11.79 16.48
C ILE A 38 0.75 10.95 16.42
N PRO A 39 1.88 11.42 15.87
CA PRO A 39 3.12 10.64 15.87
C PRO A 39 3.59 10.29 17.29
N PHE A 40 3.50 11.26 18.21
CA PHE A 40 3.85 11.06 19.61
C PHE A 40 2.85 10.15 20.33
N PHE A 41 1.56 10.27 20.00
CA PHE A 41 0.53 9.37 20.51
C PHE A 41 0.79 7.92 20.07
N ALA A 42 1.18 7.70 18.81
CA ALA A 42 1.46 6.37 18.26
C ALA A 42 2.59 5.64 19.00
N ILE A 43 3.66 6.35 19.37
CA ILE A 43 4.79 5.78 20.13
C ILE A 43 4.60 5.84 21.67
N GLY A 44 3.44 6.31 22.15
CA GLY A 44 3.17 6.46 23.58
C GLY A 44 3.98 7.58 24.28
N GLY A 45 4.44 8.58 23.54
CA GLY A 45 5.28 9.68 24.01
C GLY A 45 4.54 10.91 24.55
N LEU A 46 3.21 10.89 24.59
CA LEU A 46 2.39 11.99 25.12
C LEU A 46 2.13 11.85 26.62
N SER A 47 1.87 12.98 27.29
CA SER A 47 1.37 12.95 28.67
C SER A 47 -0.04 12.34 28.74
N ALA A 48 -0.47 11.94 29.94
CA ALA A 48 -1.81 11.39 30.15
C ALA A 48 -2.92 12.39 29.74
N GLN A 49 -2.69 13.69 29.95
CA GLN A 49 -3.67 14.72 29.61
C GLN A 49 -3.77 14.94 28.08
N GLU A 50 -2.63 14.94 27.37
CA GLU A 50 -2.59 15.08 25.91
C GLU A 50 -3.15 13.84 25.23
N SER A 51 -2.80 12.64 25.72
CA SER A 51 -3.32 11.38 25.22
C SER A 51 -4.85 11.31 25.31
N ALA A 52 -5.43 11.81 26.42
CA ALA A 52 -6.88 11.88 26.56
C ALA A 52 -7.54 12.80 25.53
N ARG A 53 -6.93 13.96 25.24
CA ARG A 53 -7.43 14.91 24.22
C ARG A 53 -7.37 14.32 22.81
N VAL A 54 -6.27 13.65 22.47
CA VAL A 54 -6.11 12.95 21.18
C VAL A 54 -7.14 11.82 21.06
N ALA A 55 -7.32 11.01 22.10
CA ALA A 55 -8.30 9.93 22.11
C ALA A 55 -9.75 10.42 21.94
N GLU A 56 -10.11 11.54 22.56
CA GLU A 56 -11.43 12.17 22.39
C GLU A 56 -11.66 12.61 20.94
N HIS A 57 -10.67 13.23 20.30
CA HIS A 57 -10.76 13.66 18.90
C HIS A 57 -10.80 12.47 17.93
N LEU A 58 -10.04 11.40 18.20
CA LEU A 58 -10.05 10.18 17.38
C LEU A 58 -11.41 9.49 17.36
N ALA A 59 -12.22 9.63 18.42
CA ALA A 59 -13.58 9.08 18.46
C ALA A 59 -14.50 9.69 17.39
N VAL A 60 -14.23 10.94 16.98
CA VAL A 60 -15.10 11.70 16.07
C VAL A 60 -14.48 11.98 14.70
N CYS A 61 -13.16 11.86 14.55
CA CYS A 61 -12.45 12.25 13.34
C CYS A 61 -11.86 11.07 12.55
N PRO A 62 -12.41 10.70 11.37
CA PRO A 62 -11.89 9.59 10.56
C PRO A 62 -10.50 9.85 9.96
N SER A 63 -10.19 11.08 9.54
CA SER A 63 -8.88 11.39 8.95
C SER A 63 -7.74 11.28 9.96
N CYS A 64 -7.96 11.71 11.20
CA CYS A 64 -6.99 11.50 12.28
C CYS A 64 -6.83 10.02 12.66
N ARG A 65 -7.89 9.21 12.55
CA ARG A 65 -7.77 7.75 12.72
C ARG A 65 -6.94 7.10 11.62
N ALA A 66 -7.12 7.53 10.37
CA ALA A 66 -6.29 7.07 9.26
C ALA A 66 -4.81 7.44 9.48
N LEU A 67 -4.55 8.69 9.85
CA LEU A 67 -3.19 9.16 10.14
C LEU A 67 -2.55 8.41 11.32
N LEU A 68 -3.32 8.10 12.38
CA LEU A 68 -2.82 7.28 13.48
C LEU A 68 -2.41 5.88 13.01
N ASN A 69 -3.22 5.22 12.18
CA ASN A 69 -2.89 3.90 11.65
C ASN A 69 -1.59 3.91 10.83
N GLU A 70 -1.35 4.97 10.04
CA GLU A 70 -0.10 5.13 9.28
C GLU A 70 1.11 5.22 10.20
N TYR A 71 1.04 6.02 11.28
CA TYR A 71 2.13 6.14 12.25
C TYR A 71 2.30 4.90 13.14
N GLN A 72 1.21 4.20 13.47
CA GLN A 72 1.27 2.94 14.22
C GLN A 72 2.00 1.86 13.43
N PHE A 73 1.76 1.77 12.12
CA PHE A 73 2.50 0.86 11.25
C PHE A 73 4.02 1.10 11.32
N VAL A 74 4.45 2.37 11.24
CA VAL A 74 5.87 2.72 11.37
C VAL A 74 6.41 2.42 12.77
N ALA A 75 5.63 2.68 13.82
CA ALA A 75 6.03 2.39 15.20
C ALA A 75 6.22 0.89 15.45
N ASP A 76 5.35 0.05 14.88
CA ASP A 76 5.43 -1.41 14.98
C ASP A 76 6.68 -1.95 14.26
N GLU A 77 6.95 -1.47 13.04
CA GLU A 77 8.17 -1.81 12.29
C GLU A 77 9.45 -1.42 13.05
N LEU A 78 9.45 -0.25 13.70
CA LEU A 78 10.57 0.18 14.54
C LEU A 78 10.78 -0.75 15.75
N LEU A 79 9.69 -1.27 16.34
CA LEU A 79 9.78 -2.22 17.46
C LEU A 79 10.40 -3.56 17.03
N GLU A 80 10.18 -4.01 15.78
CA GLU A 80 10.80 -5.24 15.27
C GLU A 80 12.33 -5.14 15.13
N GLN A 81 12.87 -3.93 14.96
CA GLN A 81 14.31 -3.69 14.89
C GLN A 81 14.98 -3.69 16.28
N VAL A 82 14.21 -3.70 17.37
CA VAL A 82 14.77 -3.68 18.73
C VAL A 82 15.24 -5.09 19.11
N PRO A 83 16.50 -5.26 19.58
CA PRO A 83 16.99 -6.56 20.00
C PRO A 83 16.10 -7.16 21.12
N PRO A 84 15.72 -8.45 21.01
CA PRO A 84 14.86 -9.07 22.00
C PRO A 84 15.54 -9.11 23.38
N GLN A 85 14.83 -8.61 24.40
CA GLN A 85 15.29 -8.64 25.79
C GLN A 85 14.64 -9.82 26.52
N THR A 86 15.44 -10.55 27.30
CA THR A 86 14.94 -11.71 28.06
C THR A 86 14.08 -11.23 29.22
N ALA A 87 12.79 -11.58 29.21
CA ALA A 87 11.88 -11.20 30.29
C ALA A 87 12.22 -11.95 31.60
N PRO A 88 12.18 -11.29 32.78
CA PRO A 88 12.36 -11.98 34.06
C PRO A 88 11.29 -13.07 34.27
N ALA A 89 11.69 -14.26 34.74
CA ALA A 89 10.81 -15.42 34.89
C ALA A 89 9.51 -15.12 35.70
N ARG A 90 9.58 -14.23 36.69
CA ARG A 90 8.42 -13.79 37.48
C ARG A 90 7.30 -13.17 36.64
N VAL A 91 7.65 -12.50 35.54
CA VAL A 91 6.68 -11.81 34.67
C VAL A 91 5.94 -12.82 33.81
N ALA A 92 6.66 -13.81 33.25
CA ALA A 92 6.06 -14.89 32.48
C ALA A 92 5.05 -15.69 33.33
N VAL A 93 5.43 -16.07 34.55
CA VAL A 93 4.53 -16.78 35.48
C VAL A 93 3.31 -15.92 35.85
N ARG A 94 3.50 -14.63 36.11
CA ARG A 94 2.38 -13.72 36.42
C ARG A 94 1.41 -13.60 35.24
N LEU A 95 1.90 -13.49 34.02
CA LEU A 95 1.06 -13.39 32.81
C LEU A 95 0.29 -14.68 32.57
N GLN A 96 0.93 -15.84 32.71
CA GLN A 96 0.26 -17.14 32.60
C GLN A 96 -0.90 -17.25 33.60
N ASN A 97 -0.68 -16.88 34.85
CA ASN A 97 -1.73 -16.89 35.88
C ASN A 97 -2.89 -15.94 35.56
N ILE A 98 -2.63 -14.77 34.97
CA ILE A 98 -3.67 -13.82 34.54
C ILE A 98 -4.49 -14.41 33.38
N VAL A 99 -3.82 -14.95 32.36
CA VAL A 99 -4.49 -15.59 31.20
C VAL A 99 -5.36 -16.77 31.64
N GLU A 100 -4.84 -17.61 32.54
CA GLU A 100 -5.63 -18.72 33.10
C GLU A 100 -6.84 -18.25 33.91
N ALA A 101 -6.69 -17.18 34.69
CA ALA A 101 -7.80 -16.59 35.45
C ALA A 101 -8.88 -16.01 34.53
N ASP A 102 -8.49 -15.33 33.45
CA ASP A 102 -9.42 -14.76 32.46
C ASP A 102 -10.08 -15.85 31.60
N ALA A 103 -9.35 -16.92 31.25
CA ALA A 103 -9.93 -18.09 30.59
C ALA A 103 -10.98 -18.79 31.48
N LYS A 104 -10.72 -18.90 32.79
CA LYS A 104 -11.69 -19.44 33.76
C LYS A 104 -12.91 -18.54 33.94
N ARG A 105 -12.75 -17.21 33.96
CA ARG A 105 -13.88 -16.25 34.00
C ARG A 105 -14.72 -16.29 32.72
N SER A 106 -14.08 -16.34 31.57
CA SER A 106 -14.74 -16.40 30.25
C SER A 106 -15.45 -17.75 30.03
N GLY A 107 -14.86 -18.84 30.52
CA GLY A 107 -15.46 -20.17 30.52
C GLY A 107 -16.59 -20.36 31.55
N ALA A 108 -16.60 -19.60 32.65
CA ALA A 108 -17.68 -19.65 33.63
C ALA A 108 -18.97 -18.98 33.12
N SER A 109 -18.86 -17.93 32.30
CA SER A 109 -20.00 -17.27 31.65
C SER A 109 -20.73 -18.17 30.64
N THR A 110 -19.99 -19.01 29.90
CA THR A 110 -20.57 -19.94 28.91
C THR A 110 -20.98 -21.30 29.48
N ARG A 111 -20.58 -21.63 30.72
CA ARG A 111 -20.88 -22.94 31.35
C ARG A 111 -22.16 -22.95 32.20
N ALA A 112 -22.64 -21.80 32.65
CA ALA A 112 -23.85 -21.71 33.48
C ALA A 112 -25.16 -21.86 32.68
N GLU A 113 -25.17 -21.57 31.36
CA GLU A 113 -26.34 -21.74 30.48
C GLU A 113 -26.34 -23.06 29.69
N ALA A 114 -25.25 -23.84 29.69
CA ALA A 114 -25.14 -25.08 28.93
C ALA A 114 -25.43 -26.36 29.75
N ALA A 115 -26.01 -26.23 30.94
CA ALA A 115 -26.39 -27.34 31.81
C ALA A 115 -27.82 -27.85 31.60
N GLU A 116 -28.58 -27.31 30.63
CA GLU A 116 -29.88 -27.85 30.27
C GLU A 116 -29.85 -28.69 28.99
N LYS A 117 -30.17 -29.97 29.19
CA LYS A 117 -30.61 -30.96 28.19
C LYS A 117 -29.64 -31.20 27.05
N ARG A 118 -28.69 -32.11 27.29
CA ARG A 118 -28.03 -32.88 26.22
C ARG A 118 -29.12 -33.55 25.37
N PRO A 119 -29.35 -33.14 24.11
CA PRO A 119 -30.19 -33.93 23.23
C PRO A 119 -29.41 -35.22 22.92
N ARG A 120 -30.13 -36.33 22.90
CA ARG A 120 -29.60 -37.68 22.66
C ARG A 120 -29.30 -37.90 21.16
N PHE A 121 -28.65 -36.92 20.52
CA PHE A 121 -28.47 -36.87 19.06
C PHE A 121 -27.32 -37.73 18.52
N TRP A 122 -26.52 -38.33 19.41
CA TRP A 122 -25.35 -39.13 19.04
C TRP A 122 -25.65 -40.62 18.79
N ASP A 123 -26.92 -41.04 18.93
CA ASP A 123 -27.35 -42.42 18.65
C ASP A 123 -28.08 -42.55 17.30
N GLN A 124 -28.17 -41.45 16.54
CA GLN A 124 -28.62 -41.49 15.15
C GLN A 124 -27.40 -41.41 14.26
N ARG A 125 -27.06 -42.51 13.59
CA ARG A 125 -26.13 -42.48 12.46
C ARG A 125 -26.72 -41.56 11.40
N ILE A 126 -26.31 -40.29 11.41
CA ILE A 126 -26.62 -39.34 10.36
C ILE A 126 -25.96 -39.87 9.10
N VAL A 127 -26.74 -40.55 8.25
CA VAL A 127 -26.31 -40.96 6.92
C VAL A 127 -26.29 -39.69 6.08
N MET A 128 -25.25 -38.87 6.25
CA MET A 128 -25.08 -37.66 5.47
C MET A 128 -24.95 -38.08 4.01
N PRO A 129 -25.90 -37.66 3.15
CA PRO A 129 -25.94 -38.19 1.81
C PRO A 129 -24.73 -37.63 1.02
N ARG A 130 -24.16 -38.45 0.13
CA ARG A 130 -22.82 -38.23 -0.48
C ARG A 130 -22.64 -36.86 -1.15
N TRP A 131 -23.73 -36.20 -1.53
CA TRP A 131 -23.74 -34.85 -2.09
C TRP A 131 -23.33 -33.75 -1.10
N VAL A 132 -23.57 -33.93 0.21
CA VAL A 132 -23.13 -32.96 1.23
C VAL A 132 -21.61 -33.00 1.41
N PHE A 133 -21.01 -34.19 1.34
CA PHE A 133 -19.54 -34.34 1.32
C PHE A 133 -18.93 -33.78 0.03
N ALA A 134 -19.57 -34.01 -1.12
CA ALA A 134 -19.12 -33.44 -2.39
C ALA A 134 -19.18 -31.90 -2.38
N LEU A 135 -20.25 -31.32 -1.82
CA LEU A 135 -20.40 -29.87 -1.69
C LEU A 135 -19.37 -29.28 -0.72
N GLY A 136 -19.16 -29.95 0.43
CA GLY A 136 -18.13 -29.55 1.41
C GLY A 136 -16.72 -29.59 0.83
N LEU A 137 -16.37 -30.65 0.09
CA LEU A 137 -15.08 -30.78 -0.59
C LEU A 137 -14.89 -29.69 -1.66
N LEU A 138 -15.94 -29.41 -2.44
CA LEU A 138 -15.92 -28.35 -3.46
C LEU A 138 -15.70 -26.97 -2.81
N THR A 139 -16.41 -26.66 -1.74
CA THR A 139 -16.21 -25.39 -1.02
C THR A 139 -14.80 -25.28 -0.42
N LEU A 140 -14.25 -26.39 0.08
CA LEU A 140 -12.91 -26.41 0.64
C LEU A 140 -11.85 -26.21 -0.45
N LEU A 141 -12.02 -26.83 -1.61
CA LEU A 141 -11.15 -26.64 -2.78
C LEU A 141 -11.21 -25.21 -3.32
N LEU A 142 -12.40 -24.60 -3.36
CA LEU A 142 -12.55 -23.20 -3.77
C LEU A 142 -11.90 -22.23 -2.78
N LEU A 143 -12.09 -22.45 -1.47
CA LEU A 143 -11.45 -21.64 -0.44
C LEU A 143 -9.92 -21.79 -0.46
N PHE A 144 -9.42 -23.02 -0.57
CA PHE A 144 -7.99 -23.29 -0.57
C PHE A 144 -7.33 -22.82 -1.87
N GLY A 145 -7.99 -23.02 -3.01
CA GLY A 145 -7.54 -22.50 -4.31
C GLY A 145 -7.55 -20.97 -4.36
N GLY A 146 -8.59 -20.33 -3.82
CA GLY A 146 -8.67 -18.87 -3.70
C GLY A 146 -7.58 -18.29 -2.78
N ALA A 147 -7.35 -18.91 -1.62
CA ALA A 147 -6.28 -18.52 -0.70
C ALA A 147 -4.89 -18.71 -1.33
N ALA A 148 -4.67 -19.81 -2.05
CA ALA A 148 -3.42 -20.06 -2.76
C ALA A 148 -3.18 -19.04 -3.89
N ALA A 149 -4.22 -18.67 -4.64
CA ALA A 149 -4.13 -17.64 -5.68
C ALA A 149 -3.83 -16.25 -5.09
N LEU A 150 -4.49 -15.87 -4.00
CA LEU A 150 -4.22 -14.62 -3.27
C LEU A 150 -2.82 -14.59 -2.69
N ALA A 151 -2.34 -15.71 -2.14
CA ALA A 151 -0.97 -15.85 -1.63
C ALA A 151 0.08 -15.79 -2.74
N PHE A 152 -0.20 -16.36 -3.91
CA PHE A 152 0.68 -16.28 -5.07
C PHE A 152 0.78 -14.84 -5.60
N GLN A 153 -0.35 -14.14 -5.66
CA GLN A 153 -0.38 -12.74 -6.11
C GLN A 153 0.30 -11.78 -5.12
N THR A 154 0.13 -11.98 -3.81
CA THR A 154 0.86 -11.19 -2.80
C THR A 154 2.35 -11.49 -2.84
N ARG A 155 2.77 -12.74 -3.02
CA ARG A 155 4.20 -13.09 -3.18
C ARG A 155 4.84 -12.38 -4.37
N GLN A 156 4.17 -12.35 -5.51
CA GLN A 156 4.66 -11.66 -6.70
C GLN A 156 4.83 -10.16 -6.45
N SER A 157 3.84 -9.51 -5.80
CA SER A 157 3.94 -8.09 -5.44
C SER A 157 5.08 -7.82 -4.46
N THR A 158 5.26 -8.68 -3.44
CA THR A 158 6.34 -8.50 -2.45
C THR A 158 7.73 -8.69 -3.03
N GLN A 159 7.89 -9.57 -4.03
CA GLN A 159 9.18 -9.77 -4.71
C GLN A 159 9.59 -8.50 -5.45
N THR A 160 8.68 -7.90 -6.22
CA THR A 160 8.94 -6.63 -6.91
C THR A 160 9.27 -5.51 -5.91
N SER A 161 8.57 -5.42 -4.78
CA SER A 161 8.83 -4.41 -3.75
C SER A 161 10.19 -4.60 -3.05
N GLN A 162 10.58 -5.84 -2.77
CA GLN A 162 11.89 -6.14 -2.15
C GLN A 162 13.06 -5.88 -3.12
N GLU A 163 12.89 -6.22 -4.40
CA GLU A 163 13.86 -5.90 -5.45
C GLU A 163 14.07 -4.38 -5.58
N MET A 164 12.96 -3.64 -5.56
CA MET A 164 12.97 -2.18 -5.62
C MET A 164 13.68 -1.55 -4.42
N LEU A 165 13.45 -2.06 -3.20
CA LEU A 165 14.15 -1.59 -1.99
C LEU A 165 15.65 -1.95 -1.99
N ARG A 166 16.05 -3.08 -2.57
CA ARG A 166 17.47 -3.45 -2.71
C ARG A 166 18.21 -2.51 -3.66
N LEU A 167 17.57 -2.14 -4.76
CA LEU A 167 18.15 -1.21 -5.74
C LEU A 167 18.28 0.20 -5.19
N LEU A 168 17.36 0.65 -4.32
CA LEU A 168 17.40 1.98 -3.70
C LEU A 168 18.43 2.10 -2.56
N ASN A 169 18.82 0.99 -1.92
CA ASN A 169 19.82 0.97 -0.85
C ASN A 169 21.27 0.80 -1.34
N ALA A 170 21.47 0.76 -2.66
CA ALA A 170 22.81 0.69 -3.26
C ALA A 170 23.56 2.02 -3.14
N ASN A 171 24.84 1.97 -2.74
CA ASN A 171 25.69 3.16 -2.55
C ASN A 171 26.16 3.83 -3.87
N ASP A 172 25.77 3.30 -5.03
CA ASP A 172 26.25 3.75 -6.35
C ASP A 172 25.12 3.74 -7.40
N ILE A 173 24.10 4.56 -7.14
CA ILE A 173 22.92 4.70 -7.99
C ILE A 173 23.09 5.92 -8.90
N ARG A 174 22.85 5.72 -10.20
CA ARG A 174 22.77 6.77 -11.21
C ARG A 174 21.36 6.85 -11.79
N PHE A 175 20.87 8.08 -11.95
CA PHE A 175 19.63 8.36 -12.66
C PHE A 175 19.93 8.84 -14.08
N VAL A 176 19.41 8.11 -15.07
CA VAL A 176 19.46 8.49 -16.48
C VAL A 176 18.10 8.99 -16.90
N THR A 177 18.06 10.19 -17.50
CA THR A 177 16.80 10.77 -18.01
C THR A 177 16.44 10.13 -19.33
N LEU A 178 15.17 9.76 -19.48
CA LEU A 178 14.60 9.21 -20.69
C LEU A 178 13.63 10.19 -21.31
N THR A 179 13.78 10.45 -22.61
CA THR A 179 12.96 11.42 -23.34
C THR A 179 12.38 10.79 -24.60
N SER A 180 11.26 11.36 -25.04
CA SER A 180 10.72 11.06 -26.36
C SER A 180 11.60 11.68 -27.46
N PRO A 181 11.85 10.96 -28.57
CA PRO A 181 12.44 11.55 -29.77
C PRO A 181 11.54 12.63 -30.41
N ASP A 182 10.22 12.54 -30.23
CA ASP A 182 9.28 13.56 -30.67
C ASP A 182 9.19 14.66 -29.61
N ALA A 183 9.67 15.86 -29.93
CA ALA A 183 9.64 17.04 -29.07
C ALA A 183 8.22 17.49 -28.67
N LYS A 184 7.18 17.03 -29.40
CA LYS A 184 5.78 17.30 -29.04
C LYS A 184 5.20 16.29 -28.05
N ALA A 185 5.81 15.11 -27.92
CA ALA A 185 5.37 14.11 -26.98
C ALA A 185 5.91 14.45 -25.58
N SER A 186 5.00 14.45 -24.60
CA SER A 186 5.31 14.75 -23.20
C SER A 186 5.77 13.51 -22.41
N ALA A 187 5.87 12.37 -23.09
CA ALA A 187 6.29 11.08 -22.54
C ALA A 187 7.78 11.11 -22.16
N GLY A 188 8.11 10.62 -20.98
CA GLY A 188 9.48 10.62 -20.47
C GLY A 188 9.58 9.98 -19.09
N GLY A 189 10.77 10.00 -18.53
CA GLY A 189 11.01 9.37 -17.24
C GLY A 189 12.47 9.28 -16.85
N TYR A 190 12.76 8.36 -15.95
CA TYR A 190 14.11 8.08 -15.48
C TYR A 190 14.30 6.56 -15.34
N ILE A 191 15.52 6.11 -15.61
CA ILE A 191 15.98 4.80 -15.18
C ILE A 191 17.04 4.99 -14.10
N CYS A 192 16.89 4.24 -13.02
CA CYS A 192 17.78 4.17 -11.88
C CYS A 192 18.63 2.91 -12.04
N ILE A 193 19.90 3.11 -12.36
CA ILE A 193 20.87 2.04 -12.60
C ILE A 193 21.91 2.02 -11.49
N GLN A 194 22.38 0.84 -11.15
CA GLN A 194 23.50 0.63 -10.25
C GLN A 194 24.67 0.06 -11.04
N ASN A 195 25.90 0.48 -10.72
CA ASN A 195 27.09 -0.13 -11.31
C ASN A 195 27.15 -1.64 -10.99
N ASP A 196 27.62 -2.41 -11.96
CA ASP A 196 27.81 -3.86 -11.89
C ASP A 196 26.53 -4.67 -11.57
N ASN A 197 25.35 -4.08 -11.75
CA ASN A 197 24.06 -4.73 -11.56
C ASN A 197 23.33 -4.92 -12.89
N SER A 198 22.69 -6.08 -13.05
CA SER A 198 21.89 -6.43 -14.23
C SER A 198 20.42 -6.02 -14.11
N THR A 199 20.04 -5.43 -12.98
CA THR A 199 18.68 -5.02 -12.67
C THR A 199 18.61 -3.51 -12.45
N ALA A 200 17.56 -2.87 -12.95
CA ALA A 200 17.35 -1.43 -12.81
C ALA A 200 15.87 -1.09 -12.58
N LEU A 201 15.61 0.07 -11.98
CA LEU A 201 14.25 0.59 -11.80
C LEU A 201 13.92 1.60 -12.89
N LEU A 202 12.78 1.42 -13.53
CA LEU A 202 12.27 2.29 -14.57
C LEU A 202 11.03 3.03 -14.06
N TRP A 203 11.05 4.36 -14.16
CA TRP A 203 9.92 5.21 -13.87
C TRP A 203 9.58 6.04 -15.10
N LEU A 204 8.37 5.90 -15.62
CA LEU A 204 7.86 6.65 -16.77
C LEU A 204 6.56 7.39 -16.43
N ARG A 205 6.31 8.45 -17.19
CA ARG A 205 5.10 9.30 -17.11
C ARG A 205 4.63 9.71 -18.49
N ASN A 206 3.36 10.09 -18.57
CA ASN A 206 2.69 10.53 -19.80
C ASN A 206 2.82 9.52 -20.94
N MET A 207 2.77 8.23 -20.61
CA MET A 207 2.73 7.14 -21.57
C MET A 207 1.32 7.04 -22.17
N GLU A 208 1.23 6.81 -23.47
CA GLU A 208 -0.04 6.60 -24.16
C GLU A 208 -0.70 5.29 -23.68
N PRO A 209 -1.99 5.27 -23.34
CA PRO A 209 -2.71 4.03 -23.08
C PRO A 209 -2.70 3.15 -24.34
N LEU A 210 -2.26 1.90 -24.20
CA LEU A 210 -2.20 0.95 -25.31
C LEU A 210 -3.46 0.08 -25.36
N ASN A 211 -3.83 -0.36 -26.57
CA ASN A 211 -4.80 -1.45 -26.73
C ASN A 211 -4.28 -2.71 -26.00
N PRO A 212 -5.15 -3.50 -25.34
CA PRO A 212 -4.79 -4.76 -24.68
C PRO A 212 -3.91 -5.72 -25.49
N GLU A 213 -3.94 -5.69 -26.83
CA GLU A 213 -3.10 -6.52 -27.71
C GLU A 213 -1.62 -6.09 -27.75
N TYR A 214 -1.29 -4.94 -27.14
CA TYR A 214 0.06 -4.37 -27.12
C TYR A 214 0.59 -4.14 -25.70
N VAL A 215 1.91 -4.08 -25.62
CA VAL A 215 2.71 -3.79 -24.42
C VAL A 215 3.86 -2.86 -24.79
N TYR A 216 4.43 -2.17 -23.79
CA TYR A 216 5.73 -1.53 -23.96
C TYR A 216 6.83 -2.55 -23.73
N GLN A 217 7.88 -2.51 -24.55
CA GLN A 217 9.05 -3.36 -24.39
C GLN A 217 10.33 -2.51 -24.31
N VAL A 218 11.19 -2.88 -23.36
CA VAL A 218 12.49 -2.25 -23.13
C VAL A 218 13.56 -2.97 -23.94
N TRP A 219 14.43 -2.19 -24.56
CA TRP A 219 15.57 -2.64 -25.34
C TRP A 219 16.84 -2.00 -24.82
N LEU A 220 17.83 -2.82 -24.49
CA LEU A 220 19.15 -2.39 -24.05
C LEU A 220 20.14 -2.63 -25.20
N ARG A 221 20.92 -1.61 -25.57
CA ARG A 221 21.79 -1.67 -26.75
C ARG A 221 23.25 -1.47 -26.37
N ASP A 222 24.09 -2.35 -26.90
CA ASP A 222 25.55 -2.27 -26.84
C ASP A 222 26.08 -2.30 -28.27
N GLY A 223 26.28 -1.11 -28.85
CA GLY A 223 26.59 -0.94 -30.26
C GLY A 223 25.52 -1.51 -31.20
N THR A 224 25.72 -2.74 -31.67
CA THR A 224 24.86 -3.40 -32.67
C THR A 224 23.88 -4.42 -32.09
N THR A 225 24.16 -4.97 -30.91
CA THR A 225 23.29 -5.96 -30.27
C THR A 225 22.21 -5.26 -29.45
N ARG A 226 21.02 -5.88 -29.41
CA ARG A 226 19.89 -5.43 -28.59
C ARG A 226 19.41 -6.58 -27.73
N ASP A 227 19.39 -6.36 -26.43
CA ASP A 227 18.90 -7.31 -25.44
C ASP A 227 17.53 -6.86 -24.91
N ASN A 228 16.69 -7.83 -24.59
CA ASN A 228 15.37 -7.59 -24.03
C ASN A 228 15.49 -7.19 -22.55
N GLY A 229 14.99 -6.00 -22.20
CA GLY A 229 14.95 -5.48 -20.83
C GLY A 229 13.64 -5.78 -20.09
N GLY A 230 12.68 -6.43 -20.75
CA GLY A 230 11.37 -6.76 -20.20
C GLY A 230 10.22 -5.97 -20.82
N THR A 231 9.00 -6.34 -20.44
CA THR A 231 7.76 -5.72 -20.94
C THR A 231 6.91 -5.18 -19.80
N PHE A 232 6.19 -4.09 -20.04
CA PHE A 232 5.29 -3.49 -19.05
C PHE A 232 4.09 -2.82 -19.71
N ARG A 233 3.12 -2.42 -18.88
CA ARG A 233 1.99 -1.56 -19.27
C ARG A 233 1.96 -0.33 -18.38
N ALA A 234 1.56 0.81 -18.95
CA ALA A 234 1.25 1.99 -18.18
C ALA A 234 -0.12 1.84 -17.50
N ASP A 235 -0.29 2.49 -16.35
CA ASP A 235 -1.58 2.64 -15.69
C ASP A 235 -2.48 3.63 -16.45
N ASN A 236 -3.73 3.78 -15.98
CA ASN A 236 -4.69 4.70 -16.59
C ASN A 236 -4.29 6.18 -16.49
N ASP A 237 -3.33 6.52 -15.62
CA ASP A 237 -2.77 7.86 -15.47
C ASP A 237 -1.51 8.05 -16.36
N GLY A 238 -1.18 7.07 -17.21
CA GLY A 238 0.00 7.10 -18.09
C GLY A 238 1.33 6.94 -17.34
N ARG A 239 1.32 6.39 -16.12
CA ARG A 239 2.53 6.09 -15.33
C ARG A 239 2.90 4.63 -15.49
N ALA A 240 4.20 4.37 -15.53
CA ALA A 240 4.70 3.00 -15.45
C ALA A 240 5.89 2.95 -14.50
N ILE A 241 5.84 2.04 -13.53
CA ILE A 241 6.98 1.69 -12.69
C ILE A 241 7.27 0.22 -12.94
N GLY A 242 8.50 -0.10 -13.29
CA GLY A 242 8.90 -1.45 -13.64
C GLY A 242 10.34 -1.75 -13.29
N VAL A 243 10.65 -3.03 -13.23
CA VAL A 243 12.01 -3.54 -13.10
C VAL A 243 12.50 -3.92 -14.48
N VAL A 244 13.65 -3.38 -14.88
CA VAL A 244 14.36 -3.78 -16.10
C VAL A 244 15.36 -4.86 -15.71
N GLN A 245 15.32 -5.99 -16.42
CA GLN A 245 16.27 -7.08 -16.21
C GLN A 245 17.07 -7.31 -17.48
N ALA A 246 18.39 -7.25 -17.36
CA ALA A 246 19.32 -7.46 -18.44
C ALA A 246 20.08 -8.79 -18.29
N PRO A 247 20.57 -9.38 -19.40
CA PRO A 247 21.50 -10.52 -19.34
C PRO A 247 22.90 -10.19 -18.79
N ARG A 248 23.27 -8.90 -18.78
CA ARG A 248 24.59 -8.38 -18.40
C ARG A 248 24.42 -7.11 -17.54
N PRO A 249 25.44 -6.68 -16.79
CA PRO A 249 25.43 -5.41 -16.08
C PRO A 249 24.99 -4.21 -16.95
N LEU A 250 24.19 -3.31 -16.39
CA LEU A 250 23.58 -2.18 -17.10
C LEU A 250 24.62 -1.14 -17.58
N ASN A 251 25.78 -1.08 -16.92
CA ASN A 251 26.92 -0.23 -17.32
C ASN A 251 27.66 -0.72 -18.57
N GLU A 252 27.38 -1.93 -19.07
CA GLU A 252 27.91 -2.40 -20.36
C GLU A 252 27.07 -1.94 -21.56
N TYR A 253 25.86 -1.41 -21.32
CA TYR A 253 24.99 -0.93 -22.38
C TYR A 253 25.18 0.58 -22.57
N GLN A 254 25.12 1.01 -23.83
CA GLN A 254 25.26 2.41 -24.22
C GLN A 254 23.92 3.12 -24.26
N GLU A 255 22.84 2.42 -24.62
CA GLU A 255 21.54 3.05 -24.85
C GLU A 255 20.39 2.17 -24.37
N ILE A 256 19.34 2.82 -23.88
CA ILE A 256 18.03 2.22 -23.62
C ILE A 256 16.99 2.81 -24.57
N GLY A 257 16.11 1.96 -25.10
CA GLY A 257 14.97 2.36 -25.90
C GLY A 257 13.71 1.60 -25.51
N ILE A 258 12.56 2.23 -25.71
CA ILE A 258 11.24 1.66 -25.43
C ILE A 258 10.39 1.74 -26.69
N THR A 259 9.78 0.62 -27.07
CA THR A 259 8.88 0.51 -28.22
C THR A 259 7.53 -0.07 -27.82
N VAL A 260 6.56 0.02 -28.72
CA VAL A 260 5.26 -0.64 -28.59
C VAL A 260 5.35 -1.95 -29.33
N GLU A 261 5.06 -3.05 -28.65
CA GLU A 261 5.20 -4.41 -29.20
C GLU A 261 3.92 -5.20 -28.94
N PRO A 262 3.65 -6.27 -29.71
CA PRO A 262 2.56 -7.18 -29.43
C PRO A 262 2.69 -7.82 -28.04
N VAL A 263 1.57 -8.22 -27.44
CA VAL A 263 1.55 -9.03 -26.21
C VAL A 263 2.43 -10.28 -26.38
N GLY A 264 3.29 -10.53 -25.39
CA GLY A 264 4.33 -11.56 -25.44
C GLY A 264 5.72 -11.01 -25.80
N GLY A 265 5.78 -9.76 -26.28
CA GLY A 265 7.01 -9.12 -26.72
C GLY A 265 7.46 -9.60 -28.09
N SER A 266 8.52 -8.98 -28.59
CA SER A 266 9.15 -9.28 -29.86
C SER A 266 10.58 -9.76 -29.66
N ALA A 267 11.15 -10.42 -30.68
CA ALA A 267 12.58 -10.77 -30.71
C ALA A 267 13.47 -9.57 -31.09
N ALA A 268 12.90 -8.60 -31.79
CA ALA A 268 13.52 -7.32 -32.13
C ALA A 268 12.43 -6.24 -32.20
N PRO A 269 12.78 -4.95 -32.06
CA PRO A 269 11.84 -3.85 -32.15
C PRO A 269 11.02 -3.87 -33.46
N THR A 270 9.69 -3.88 -33.36
CA THR A 270 8.80 -3.82 -34.53
C THR A 270 8.30 -2.41 -34.82
N THR A 271 8.30 -1.52 -33.83
CA THR A 271 7.90 -0.12 -34.00
C THR A 271 9.07 0.84 -33.77
N PRO A 272 8.94 2.11 -34.21
CA PRO A 272 9.85 3.16 -33.79
C PRO A 272 9.91 3.31 -32.27
N ARG A 273 11.03 3.85 -31.81
CA ARG A 273 11.25 4.18 -30.41
C ARG A 273 10.33 5.31 -29.95
N VAL A 274 9.63 5.07 -28.85
CA VAL A 274 8.76 6.04 -28.19
C VAL A 274 9.54 6.86 -27.15
N ILE A 275 10.39 6.21 -26.37
CA ILE A 275 11.25 6.83 -25.35
C ILE A 275 12.63 6.20 -25.41
N GLY A 276 13.69 6.97 -25.14
CA GLY A 276 15.02 6.41 -24.90
C GLY A 276 15.98 7.39 -24.25
N GLY A 277 17.20 6.92 -24.02
CA GLY A 277 18.29 7.71 -23.45
C GLY A 277 19.63 6.97 -23.54
N GLN A 278 20.72 7.72 -23.41
CA GLN A 278 22.06 7.17 -23.30
C GLN A 278 22.32 6.76 -21.85
N LEU A 279 22.86 5.56 -21.66
CA LEU A 279 23.22 5.01 -20.36
C LEU A 279 24.67 5.35 -19.95
N GLU A 280 25.44 6.01 -20.82
CA GLU A 280 26.84 6.43 -20.58
C GLU A 280 27.02 7.42 -19.42
#